data_AF-A0A838F5U0-F1
#
_entry.id   AF-A0A838F5U0-F1
#
_cell.length_a   1.000
_cell.length_b   1.000
_cell.length_c   1.000
_cell.angle_alpha   90.00
_cell.angle_beta   90.00
_cell.angle_gamma   90.00
#
_symmetry.space_group_name_H-M   'P 1'
#
loop_
_entity.id
_entity.type
_entity.pdbx_description
1 polymer ?
#
loop_
_entity_poly.entity_id
_entity_poly.type
_entity_poly.pdbx_seq_one_letter_code
_entity_poly.pdbx_strand_id
1 'polypeptide(L)' 'MKKLFFIASITLVVGLTSCKKDHNCTCSYPAVSGIPSETILIPNSSKGDAQNACDTYSAVALLSSGSCNLN' A
#
# COMPACT_ATOMS: atom_id res chain seq x y z
N MET A 1 27.11 -35.89 23.93
CA MET A 1 27.66 -36.17 22.58
C MET A 1 26.83 -37.27 21.89
N LYS A 2 25.98 -36.89 20.93
CA LYS A 2 25.32 -37.76 19.93
C LYS A 2 24.65 -36.82 18.90
N LYS A 3 25.22 -36.67 17.71
CA LYS A 3 24.76 -37.23 16.43
C LYS A 3 23.43 -36.66 15.90
N LEU A 4 23.56 -35.87 14.82
CA LEU A 4 22.82 -35.93 13.55
C LEU A 4 21.28 -36.01 13.58
N PHE A 5 20.62 -34.94 13.13
CA PHE A 5 19.45 -34.94 12.23
C PHE A 5 19.46 -33.59 11.49
N PHE A 6 19.97 -33.45 10.26
CA PHE A 6 19.31 -33.70 8.98
C PHE A 6 17.87 -33.14 8.87
N ILE A 7 17.63 -32.39 7.79
CA ILE A 7 16.34 -32.07 7.16
C ILE A 7 15.63 -30.85 7.78
N ALA A 8 15.20 -29.79 7.09
CA ALA A 8 15.11 -29.47 5.67
C ALA A 8 15.35 -27.96 5.53
N SER A 9 16.22 -27.58 4.60
CA SER A 9 16.15 -26.25 3.98
C SER A 9 14.85 -26.19 3.18
N ILE A 10 13.78 -25.76 3.85
CA ILE A 10 12.60 -25.25 3.16
C ILE A 10 13.09 -23.97 2.47
N THR A 11 13.52 -24.13 1.22
CA THR A 11 13.47 -23.05 0.26
C THR A 11 12.03 -22.59 0.23
N LEU A 12 11.73 -21.55 1.01
CA LEU A 12 10.60 -20.67 0.78
C LEU A 12 10.80 -20.15 -0.64
N VAL A 13 10.22 -20.87 -1.59
CA VAL A 13 9.83 -20.28 -2.87
C VAL A 13 8.78 -19.26 -2.47
N VAL A 14 9.24 -18.07 -2.06
CA VAL A 14 8.41 -16.90 -1.92
C VAL A 14 7.96 -16.63 -3.34
N GLY A 15 6.84 -17.26 -3.71
CA GLY A 15 6.09 -16.86 -4.86
C GLY A 15 5.88 -15.37 -4.68
N LEU A 16 6.55 -14.57 -5.50
CA LEU A 16 6.24 -13.18 -5.75
C LEU A 16 4.88 -13.10 -6.47
N THR A 17 3.91 -13.93 -6.07
CA THR A 17 2.51 -13.61 -6.26
C THR A 17 2.35 -12.33 -5.49
N SER A 18 2.39 -11.22 -6.21
CA SER A 18 2.04 -9.92 -5.69
C SER A 18 0.71 -10.10 -4.96
N CYS A 19 0.76 -10.26 -3.64
CA CYS A 19 -0.40 -10.58 -2.83
C CYS A 19 -1.27 -9.34 -2.91
N LYS A 20 -2.22 -9.37 -3.85
CA LYS A 20 -3.17 -8.31 -4.02
C LYS A 20 -4.04 -8.28 -2.77
N LYS A 21 -4.14 -7.11 -2.18
CA LYS A 21 -4.95 -6.87 -0.99
C LYS A 21 -5.65 -5.53 -1.15
N ASP A 22 -6.55 -5.26 -0.22
CA ASP A 22 -7.17 -3.95 -0.16
C ASP A 22 -6.17 -2.97 0.46
N HIS A 23 -6.05 -1.82 -0.19
CA HIS A 23 -5.22 -0.71 0.23
C HIS A 23 -6.09 0.53 0.40
N ASN A 24 -5.72 1.43 1.29
CA ASN A 24 -6.44 2.67 1.52
C ASN A 24 -5.55 3.84 1.13
N CYS A 25 -6.03 4.74 0.27
CA CYS A 25 -5.37 6.00 0.00
C CYS A 25 -6.08 7.10 0.77
N THR A 26 -5.41 7.70 1.75
CA THR A 26 -5.97 8.79 2.55
C THR A 26 -5.45 10.12 2.06
N CYS A 27 -6.34 10.98 1.59
CA CYS A 27 -6.06 12.32 1.09
C CYS A 27 -6.43 13.39 2.13
N SER A 28 -5.54 14.35 2.37
CA SER A 28 -5.75 15.50 3.23
C SER A 28 -5.69 16.77 2.41
N TYR A 29 -6.56 17.74 2.70
CA TYR A 29 -6.68 19.00 1.96
C TYR A 29 -6.50 20.19 2.92
N PRO A 30 -5.25 20.51 3.34
CA PRO A 30 -4.98 21.52 4.36
C PRO A 30 -5.29 22.95 3.90
N ALA A 31 -5.37 23.23 2.59
CA ALA A 31 -5.79 24.54 2.10
C ALA A 31 -7.29 24.79 2.22
N VAL A 32 -8.10 23.75 2.46
CA VAL A 32 -9.55 23.89 2.61
C VAL A 32 -9.90 23.64 4.06
N SER A 33 -9.88 24.71 4.86
CA SER A 33 -10.24 24.67 6.28
C SER A 33 -11.60 24.01 6.49
N GLY A 34 -11.63 22.92 7.26
CA GLY A 34 -12.84 22.20 7.62
C GLY A 34 -13.18 21.00 6.73
N ILE A 35 -12.39 20.69 5.70
CA ILE A 35 -12.56 19.43 4.95
C ILE A 35 -11.83 18.29 5.67
N PRO A 36 -12.53 17.23 6.11
CA PRO A 36 -11.90 16.07 6.69
C PRO A 36 -11.09 15.30 5.65
N SER A 37 -10.09 14.55 6.10
CA SER A 37 -9.35 13.65 5.21
C SER A 37 -10.29 12.64 4.56
N GLU A 38 -10.14 12.45 3.25
CA GLU A 38 -10.90 11.48 2.47
C GLU A 38 -10.13 10.17 2.40
N THR A 39 -10.79 9.02 2.54
CA THR A 39 -10.16 7.70 2.39
C THR A 39 -10.77 6.98 1.21
N ILE A 40 -9.92 6.57 0.28
CA ILE A 40 -10.28 5.91 -0.97
C ILE A 40 -9.81 4.46 -0.88
N LEU A 41 -10.76 3.52 -0.96
CA LEU A 41 -10.46 2.09 -0.98
C LEU A 41 -9.95 1.70 -2.38
N ILE A 42 -8.81 1.03 -2.43
CA ILE A 42 -8.22 0.43 -3.64
C ILE A 42 -8.22 -1.09 -3.47
N PRO A 43 -9.34 -1.76 -3.83
CA PRO A 43 -9.51 -3.18 -3.54
C PRO A 43 -8.60 -4.04 -4.41
N ASN A 44 -8.17 -5.18 -3.87
CA ASN A 44 -7.48 -6.25 -4.59
C ASN A 44 -6.37 -5.75 -5.54
N SER A 45 -5.52 -4.87 -5.02
CA SER A 45 -4.43 -4.24 -5.78
C SER A 45 -3.07 -4.66 -5.24
N SER A 46 -2.06 -4.67 -6.11
CA SER A 46 -0.69 -4.80 -5.60
C SER A 46 -0.28 -3.49 -4.94
N LYS A 47 0.69 -3.52 -4.02
CA LYS A 47 1.21 -2.29 -3.41
C LYS A 47 1.68 -1.27 -4.46
N GLY A 48 2.30 -1.74 -5.55
CA GLY A 48 2.75 -0.87 -6.64
C GLY A 48 1.59 -0.24 -7.41
N ASP A 49 0.59 -1.04 -7.79
CA ASP A 49 -0.62 -0.54 -8.48
C ASP A 49 -1.40 0.44 -7.58
N ALA A 50 -1.51 0.10 -6.29
CA ALA A 50 -2.18 0.92 -5.29
C ALA A 50 -1.46 2.24 -5.06
N GLN A 51 -0.12 2.22 -5.02
CA GLN A 51 0.69 3.44 -4.92
C GLN A 51 0.47 4.31 -6.15
N ASN A 52 0.54 3.74 -7.36
CA ASN A 52 0.36 4.50 -8.59
C ASN A 52 -1.04 5.14 -8.70
N ALA A 53 -2.07 4.42 -8.26
CA ALA A 53 -3.42 4.97 -8.12
C ALA A 53 -3.48 6.08 -7.07
N CYS A 54 -2.88 5.88 -5.88
CA CYS A 54 -2.84 6.90 -4.82
C CYS A 54 -2.05 8.16 -5.24
N ASP A 55 -0.99 8.00 -6.02
CA ASP A 55 -0.19 9.09 -6.57
C ASP A 55 -1.01 9.91 -7.59
N THR A 56 -1.89 9.26 -8.35
CA THR A 56 -2.84 9.95 -9.23
C THR A 56 -3.81 10.82 -8.42
N TYR A 57 -4.35 10.31 -7.33
CA TYR A 57 -5.19 11.11 -6.41
C TYR A 57 -4.37 12.23 -5.75
N SER A 58 -3.13 11.96 -5.37
CA SER A 58 -2.20 12.96 -4.81
C SER A 58 -1.96 14.11 -5.79
N ALA A 59 -1.76 13.81 -7.08
CA ALA A 59 -1.59 14.82 -8.12
C ALA A 59 -2.82 15.74 -8.26
N VAL A 60 -4.03 15.20 -8.10
CA VAL A 60 -5.26 16.00 -8.07
C VAL A 60 -5.35 16.82 -6.78
N ALA A 61 -5.01 16.22 -5.63
CA ALA A 61 -5.04 16.88 -4.34
C ALA A 61 -4.05 18.05 -4.26
N LEU A 62 -2.89 17.97 -4.92
CA LEU A 62 -1.90 19.04 -4.99
C LEU A 62 -2.47 20.35 -5.57
N LEU A 63 -3.48 20.29 -6.44
CA LEU A 63 -4.17 21.48 -6.96
C LEU A 63 -4.86 22.29 -5.84
N SER A 64 -5.19 21.63 -4.73
CA SER A 64 -5.77 22.22 -3.52
C SER A 64 -4.78 22.17 -2.34
N SER A 65 -3.47 22.18 -2.62
CA SER A 65 -2.38 22.00 -1.63
C SER A 65 -2.54 20.76 -0.73
N GLY A 66 -3.27 19.76 -1.22
CA GLY A 66 -3.50 18.49 -0.56
C GLY A 66 -2.41 17.47 -0.80
N SER A 67 -2.43 16.41 -0.01
CA SER A 67 -1.51 15.28 -0.13
C SER A 67 -2.26 13.98 0.14
N CYS A 68 -1.92 12.92 -0.60
CA CYS A 68 -2.48 11.60 -0.37
C CYS A 68 -1.40 10.60 0.05
N ASN A 69 -1.76 9.67 0.93
CA ASN A 69 -0.84 8.67 1.47
C ASN A 69 -1.48 7.28 1.47
N LEU A 70 -0.71 6.27 1.06
CA LEU A 70 -1.16 4.88 0.98
C LEU A 70 -0.96 4.18 2.33
N ASN A 71 -2.04 3.61 2.87
CA ASN A 71 -2.11 2.76 4.06
C ASN A 71 -2.44 1.30 3.69
#